data_AF-A0A0G1BCI0-F1
#
_entry.id   AF-A0A0G1BCI0-F1
#
_cell.length_a   1.000
_cell.length_b   1.000
_cell.length_c   1.000
_cell.angle_alpha   90.00
_cell.angle_beta   90.00
_cell.angle_gamma   90.00
#
_symmetry.space_group_name_H-M   'P 1'
#
loop_
_entity.id
_entity.type
_entity.pdbx_description
1 polymer ?
#
loop_
_entity_poly.entity_id
_entity_poly.type
_entity_poly.pdbx_seq_one_letter_code
_entity_poly.pdbx_strand_id
1 'polypeptide(L)'
;MENGDTEKDSYDLSVGGELSECYEGLTPDHSNRALFANYVWKSVDALYSDFCMSSQNLFGCVGLKFGEYSIFNKQYSKEEYFKLKEKIIEHMKQAGEWGEFFPMQFSPFAYNESMAQISSSLTKEEALAKGLRWQDNIQKTRGKTTFLEIPESIFDVQDSILNEILECILCRRNYKIVPDELTFYRKWKIPIPRKCFFCR
;
A
#
# COMPACT_ATOMS: atom_id res chain seq x y z
N MET A 1 18.27 -3.36 -5.70
CA MET A 1 18.32 -4.81 -5.99
C MET A 1 17.95 -5.47 -4.68
N GLU A 2 16.65 -5.67 -4.47
CA GLU A 2 16.17 -6.56 -3.43
C GLU A 2 16.45 -7.97 -3.98
N ASN A 3 17.20 -8.77 -3.24
CA ASN A 3 17.59 -10.13 -3.64
C ASN A 3 16.38 -11.07 -3.47
N GLY A 4 15.46 -11.04 -4.43
CA GLY A 4 14.29 -11.93 -4.50
C GLY A 4 14.61 -13.32 -5.06
N ASP A 5 15.64 -13.99 -4.53
CA ASP A 5 16.27 -15.13 -5.20
C ASP A 5 15.92 -16.53 -4.66
N THR A 6 14.82 -16.74 -3.92
CA THR A 6 14.45 -18.10 -3.44
C THR A 6 12.94 -18.31 -3.13
N GLU A 7 12.04 -17.77 -3.93
CA GLU A 7 10.59 -18.02 -3.76
C GLU A 7 10.23 -19.44 -4.22
N LYS A 8 9.45 -20.18 -3.40
CA LYS A 8 8.92 -21.51 -3.73
C LYS A 8 7.42 -21.58 -3.49
N ASP A 9 6.69 -22.25 -4.38
CA ASP A 9 5.25 -22.54 -4.29
C ASP A 9 4.40 -21.34 -3.84
N SER A 10 4.58 -20.22 -4.54
CA SER A 10 3.95 -18.93 -4.20
C SER A 10 3.13 -18.36 -5.36
N TYR A 11 1.98 -17.77 -5.04
CA TYR A 11 1.05 -17.20 -6.02
C TYR A 11 0.55 -15.83 -5.53
N ASP A 12 0.54 -14.85 -6.45
CA ASP A 12 0.10 -13.46 -6.23
C ASP A 12 0.77 -12.75 -5.02
N LEU A 13 2.09 -12.59 -5.13
CA LEU A 13 2.93 -11.85 -4.17
C LEU A 13 3.44 -10.53 -4.78
N SER A 14 3.45 -9.45 -3.99
CA SER A 14 3.97 -8.15 -4.45
C SER A 14 5.47 -7.94 -4.23
N VAL A 15 5.99 -8.44 -3.10
CA VAL A 15 7.36 -8.30 -2.62
C VAL A 15 7.61 -9.47 -1.66
N GLY A 16 8.77 -10.10 -1.69
CA GLY A 16 9.09 -11.26 -0.86
C GLY A 16 10.59 -11.55 -0.78
N GLY A 17 10.98 -12.40 0.17
CA GLY A 17 12.35 -12.88 0.34
C GLY A 17 12.33 -14.25 1.03
N GLU A 18 12.99 -15.26 0.46
CA GLU A 18 13.07 -16.63 1.00
C GLU A 18 11.73 -17.23 1.48
N LEU A 19 10.79 -17.38 0.55
CA LEU A 19 9.42 -17.81 0.86
C LEU A 19 9.13 -19.25 0.48
N SER A 20 8.20 -19.85 1.21
CA SER A 20 7.61 -21.14 0.87
C SER A 20 6.12 -21.18 1.22
N GLU A 21 5.30 -21.64 0.29
CA GLU A 21 3.85 -21.84 0.45
C GLU A 21 3.09 -20.55 0.83
N CYS A 22 3.44 -19.42 0.23
CA CYS A 22 2.80 -18.13 0.49
C CYS A 22 1.82 -17.77 -0.63
N TYR A 23 0.58 -17.43 -0.28
CA TYR A 23 -0.49 -17.17 -1.25
C TYR A 23 -1.23 -15.90 -0.86
N GLU A 24 -1.54 -15.06 -1.85
CA GLU A 24 -2.27 -13.79 -1.65
C GLU A 24 -1.63 -13.00 -0.52
N GLY A 25 -0.34 -12.69 -0.70
CA GLY A 25 0.54 -12.19 0.34
C GLY A 25 1.18 -10.86 -0.05
N LEU A 26 1.00 -9.84 0.77
CA LEU A 26 1.74 -8.59 0.61
C LEU A 26 2.94 -8.58 1.56
N THR A 27 4.15 -8.69 1.02
CA THR A 27 5.42 -8.67 1.79
C THR A 27 5.57 -9.78 2.84
N PRO A 28 5.24 -11.05 2.59
CA PRO A 28 5.72 -12.10 3.47
C PRO A 28 7.24 -12.21 3.27
N ASP A 29 8.04 -12.00 4.30
CA ASP A 29 9.52 -12.02 4.21
C ASP A 29 10.04 -13.12 5.12
N HIS A 30 10.94 -13.98 4.64
CA HIS A 30 11.44 -15.19 5.31
C HIS A 30 10.35 -16.00 6.03
N SER A 31 9.17 -16.12 5.41
CA SER A 31 8.00 -16.75 6.00
C SER A 31 7.66 -18.06 5.31
N ASN A 32 7.17 -19.02 6.10
CA ASN A 32 6.63 -20.28 5.59
C ASN A 32 5.14 -20.34 5.89
N ARG A 33 4.35 -20.62 4.86
CA ARG A 33 2.89 -20.75 4.95
C ARG A 33 2.20 -19.50 5.51
N ALA A 34 2.52 -18.34 4.93
CA ALA A 34 1.80 -17.08 5.12
C ALA A 34 0.68 -16.98 4.07
N LEU A 35 -0.56 -17.23 4.48
CA LEU A 35 -1.72 -17.30 3.59
C LEU A 35 -2.68 -16.15 3.88
N PHE A 36 -3.10 -15.44 2.83
CA PHE A 36 -4.04 -14.31 2.94
C PHE A 36 -3.53 -13.27 3.95
N ALA A 37 -2.25 -12.91 3.81
CA ALA A 37 -1.49 -12.24 4.85
C ALA A 37 -0.84 -10.95 4.36
N ASN A 38 -0.76 -9.94 5.22
CA ASN A 38 -0.21 -8.64 4.91
C ASN A 38 0.89 -8.26 5.91
N TYR A 39 2.06 -7.82 5.44
CA TYR A 39 3.20 -7.48 6.29
C TYR A 39 3.54 -8.53 7.36
N VAL A 40 3.65 -9.79 6.94
CA VAL A 40 3.97 -10.91 7.83
C VAL A 40 5.42 -11.36 7.64
N TRP A 41 6.30 -11.10 8.61
CA TRP A 41 7.73 -11.34 8.46
C TRP A 41 8.24 -12.42 9.41
N LYS A 42 9.21 -13.21 8.94
CA LYS A 42 9.93 -14.24 9.70
C LYS A 42 9.00 -15.17 10.46
N SER A 43 7.85 -15.50 9.87
CA SER A 43 6.77 -16.18 10.56
C SER A 43 6.43 -17.51 9.89
N VAL A 44 5.92 -18.45 10.68
CA VAL A 44 5.54 -19.80 10.21
C VAL A 44 4.07 -20.00 10.51
N ASP A 45 3.28 -20.47 9.55
CA ASP A 45 1.85 -20.74 9.74
C ASP A 45 1.05 -19.50 10.18
N ALA A 46 1.00 -18.48 9.32
CA ALA A 46 0.21 -17.27 9.55
C ALA A 46 -0.92 -17.18 8.52
N LEU A 47 -2.16 -17.31 8.99
CA LEU A 47 -3.35 -17.26 8.14
C LEU A 47 -4.17 -16.01 8.47
N TYR A 48 -4.64 -15.29 7.45
CA TYR A 48 -5.48 -14.09 7.62
C TYR A 48 -4.88 -13.10 8.63
N SER A 49 -3.56 -12.90 8.58
CA SER A 49 -2.85 -12.11 9.59
C SER A 49 -2.20 -10.88 8.97
N ASP A 50 -2.16 -9.79 9.73
CA ASP A 50 -1.69 -8.48 9.28
C ASP A 50 -0.61 -7.93 10.23
N PHE A 51 0.46 -7.33 9.71
CA PHE A 51 1.54 -6.73 10.51
C PHE A 51 2.13 -7.63 11.61
N CYS A 52 2.25 -8.94 11.37
CA CYS A 52 2.78 -9.88 12.36
C CYS A 52 4.25 -10.24 12.09
N MET A 53 5.08 -10.26 13.12
CA MET A 53 6.53 -10.48 12.96
C MET A 53 7.05 -11.58 13.87
N SER A 54 7.97 -12.40 13.36
CA SER A 54 8.68 -13.44 14.13
C SER A 54 7.73 -14.33 14.93
N SER A 55 6.59 -14.71 14.35
CA SER A 55 5.50 -15.39 15.04
C SER A 55 5.19 -16.74 14.41
N GLN A 56 4.53 -17.63 15.14
CA GLN A 56 4.20 -18.96 14.65
C GLN A 56 2.75 -19.35 14.98
N ASN A 57 2.07 -20.10 14.10
CA ASN A 57 0.71 -20.55 14.34
C ASN A 57 -0.25 -19.40 14.69
N LEU A 58 -0.45 -18.50 13.72
CA LEU A 58 -1.37 -17.37 13.82
C LEU A 58 -2.60 -17.57 12.95
N PHE A 59 -3.74 -17.14 13.45
CA PHE A 59 -4.97 -17.01 12.69
C PHE A 59 -5.65 -15.68 12.99
N GLY A 60 -5.92 -14.84 11.99
CA GLY A 60 -6.67 -13.60 12.21
C GLY A 60 -5.94 -12.58 13.11
N CYS A 61 -4.62 -12.64 13.22
CA CYS A 61 -3.86 -11.79 14.15
C CYS A 61 -3.40 -10.50 13.49
N VAL A 62 -3.34 -9.40 14.25
CA VAL A 62 -2.93 -8.07 13.78
C VAL A 62 -1.87 -7.49 14.70
N GLY A 63 -0.68 -7.18 14.19
CA GLY A 63 0.35 -6.46 14.95
C GLY A 63 1.09 -7.27 16.01
N LEU A 64 0.96 -8.60 16.04
CA LEU A 64 1.66 -9.45 17.00
C LEU A 64 3.15 -9.58 16.66
N LYS A 65 3.99 -9.60 17.70
CA LYS A 65 5.43 -9.85 17.58
C LYS A 65 5.80 -10.98 18.53
N PHE A 66 6.53 -11.98 18.03
CA PHE A 66 6.89 -13.17 18.83
C PHE A 66 5.66 -13.90 19.40
N GLY A 67 4.54 -13.84 18.68
CA GLY A 67 3.31 -14.52 19.08
C GLY A 67 3.35 -16.00 18.68
N GLU A 68 2.72 -16.84 19.49
CA GLU A 68 2.49 -18.24 19.13
C GLU A 68 1.08 -18.70 19.45
N TYR A 69 0.57 -19.67 18.67
CA TYR A 69 -0.74 -20.32 18.89
C TYR A 69 -1.85 -19.33 19.20
N SER A 70 -1.95 -18.28 18.37
CA SER A 70 -2.79 -17.12 18.63
C SER A 70 -3.90 -16.98 17.60
N ILE A 71 -5.10 -16.70 18.09
CA ILE A 71 -6.27 -16.42 17.26
C ILE A 71 -6.85 -15.08 17.69
N PHE A 72 -6.99 -14.14 16.76
CA PHE A 72 -7.44 -12.76 17.03
C PHE A 72 -6.66 -12.11 18.18
N ASN A 73 -5.33 -12.21 18.11
CA ASN A 73 -4.36 -11.71 19.10
C ASN A 73 -4.41 -12.35 20.49
N LYS A 74 -5.24 -13.37 20.70
CA LYS A 74 -5.28 -14.12 21.95
C LYS A 74 -4.50 -15.42 21.81
N GLN A 75 -3.54 -15.65 22.69
CA GLN A 75 -2.80 -16.91 22.78
C GLN A 75 -3.65 -18.00 23.45
N TYR A 76 -3.53 -19.22 22.93
CA TYR A 76 -4.20 -20.41 23.43
C TYR A 76 -3.19 -21.52 23.70
N SER A 77 -3.61 -22.59 24.36
CA SER A 77 -2.83 -23.83 24.32
C SER A 77 -2.79 -24.36 22.88
N LYS A 78 -1.82 -25.22 22.59
CA LYS A 78 -1.67 -25.83 21.27
C LYS A 78 -2.94 -26.58 20.86
N GLU A 79 -3.50 -27.38 21.76
CA GLU A 79 -4.68 -28.21 21.51
C GLU A 79 -5.93 -27.34 21.27
N GLU A 80 -6.10 -26.30 22.07
CA GLU A 80 -7.21 -25.35 21.93
C GLU A 80 -7.10 -24.55 20.63
N TYR A 81 -5.88 -24.12 20.27
CA TYR A 81 -5.61 -23.41 19.02
C TYR A 81 -6.05 -24.22 17.82
N PHE A 82 -5.59 -25.47 17.67
CA PHE A 82 -5.94 -26.29 16.50
C PHE A 82 -7.44 -26.57 16.43
N LYS A 83 -8.08 -26.87 17.57
CA LYS A 83 -9.53 -27.09 17.63
C LYS A 83 -10.33 -25.85 17.22
N LEU A 84 -9.93 -24.67 17.70
CA LEU A 84 -10.63 -23.42 17.38
C LEU A 84 -10.35 -22.99 15.93
N LYS A 85 -9.11 -23.15 15.47
CA LYS A 85 -8.72 -22.91 14.07
C LYS A 85 -9.60 -23.71 13.12
N GLU A 86 -9.72 -25.03 13.29
CA GLU A 86 -10.55 -25.87 12.42
C GLU A 86 -12.01 -25.41 12.38
N LYS A 87 -12.57 -25.05 13.54
CA LYS A 87 -13.94 -24.53 13.63
C LYS A 87 -14.11 -23.23 12.84
N ILE A 88 -13.14 -22.33 12.90
CA ILE A 88 -13.17 -21.06 12.15
C ILE A 88 -13.05 -21.34 10.65
N ILE A 89 -12.15 -22.23 10.24
CA ILE A 89 -11.97 -22.63 8.83
C ILE A 89 -13.28 -23.17 8.25
N GLU A 90 -13.95 -24.07 8.97
CA GLU A 90 -15.22 -24.65 8.51
C GLU A 90 -16.32 -23.59 8.38
N HIS A 91 -16.38 -22.65 9.32
CA HIS A 91 -17.29 -21.52 9.22
C HIS A 91 -17.00 -20.63 8.01
N MET A 92 -15.73 -20.30 7.77
CA MET A 92 -15.32 -19.48 6.62
C MET A 92 -15.61 -20.17 5.29
N LYS A 93 -15.46 -21.50 5.21
CA LYS A 93 -15.86 -22.27 4.00
C LYS A 93 -17.36 -22.16 3.73
N GLN A 94 -18.18 -22.26 4.77
CA GLN A 94 -19.64 -22.11 4.65
C GLN A 94 -20.04 -20.68 4.27
N ALA A 95 -19.27 -19.68 4.71
CA ALA A 95 -19.44 -18.28 4.35
C ALA A 95 -18.88 -17.92 2.96
N GLY A 96 -18.09 -18.80 2.34
CA GLY A 96 -17.38 -18.52 1.09
C GLY A 96 -16.20 -17.56 1.24
N GLU A 97 -15.69 -17.38 2.46
CA GLU A 97 -14.57 -16.49 2.80
C GLU A 97 -13.23 -17.23 2.85
N TRP A 98 -13.26 -18.56 2.97
CA TRP A 98 -12.05 -19.36 3.03
C TRP A 98 -11.36 -19.41 1.66
N GLY A 99 -10.12 -18.92 1.60
CA GLY A 99 -9.32 -18.88 0.39
C GLY A 99 -9.23 -17.51 -0.23
N GLU A 100 -9.96 -16.52 0.29
CA GLU A 100 -10.00 -15.17 -0.26
C GLU A 100 -9.12 -14.22 0.56
N PHE A 101 -8.49 -13.26 -0.11
CA PHE A 101 -7.78 -12.17 0.58
C PHE A 101 -8.77 -11.26 1.32
N PHE A 102 -8.24 -10.38 2.19
CA PHE A 102 -9.08 -9.40 2.87
C PHE A 102 -9.92 -8.59 1.87
N PRO A 103 -11.26 -8.53 2.06
CA PRO A 103 -12.12 -7.72 1.21
C PRO A 103 -11.65 -6.27 1.13
N MET A 104 -11.61 -5.71 -0.10
CA MET A 104 -11.15 -4.33 -0.34
C MET A 104 -11.91 -3.28 0.49
N GLN A 105 -13.17 -3.56 0.84
CA GLN A 105 -13.99 -2.71 1.70
C GLN A 105 -13.41 -2.50 3.11
N PHE A 106 -12.54 -3.40 3.58
CA PHE A 106 -11.86 -3.30 4.87
C PHE A 106 -10.52 -2.56 4.80
N SER A 107 -10.09 -2.14 3.60
CA SER A 107 -8.89 -1.32 3.46
C SER A 107 -8.98 -0.07 4.34
N PRO A 108 -7.93 0.31 5.09
CA PRO A 108 -7.94 1.52 5.92
C PRO A 108 -7.94 2.80 5.09
N PHE A 109 -7.65 2.74 3.79
CA PHE A 109 -7.63 3.87 2.87
C PHE A 109 -8.84 3.88 1.93
N ALA A 110 -9.25 5.07 1.47
CA ALA A 110 -10.19 5.19 0.35
C ALA A 110 -9.48 4.84 -0.97
N TYR A 111 -10.25 4.44 -1.99
CA TYR A 111 -9.71 4.00 -3.27
C TYR A 111 -8.80 5.07 -3.90
N ASN A 112 -9.29 6.30 -3.93
CA ASN A 112 -8.62 7.47 -4.51
C ASN A 112 -7.41 7.99 -3.71
N GLU A 113 -7.20 7.49 -2.50
CA GLU A 113 -6.02 7.80 -1.66
C GLU A 113 -4.94 6.72 -1.77
N SER A 114 -5.30 5.54 -2.29
CA SER A 114 -4.39 4.42 -2.43
C SER A 114 -3.64 4.45 -3.76
N MET A 115 -2.58 3.64 -3.87
CA MET A 115 -1.87 3.42 -5.13
C MET A 115 -2.77 2.85 -6.23
N ALA A 116 -3.92 2.24 -5.88
CA ALA A 116 -4.86 1.70 -6.85
C ALA A 116 -5.41 2.79 -7.79
N GLN A 117 -5.59 4.02 -7.32
CA GLN A 117 -6.03 5.12 -8.19
C GLN A 117 -4.98 5.51 -9.23
N ILE A 118 -3.70 5.29 -8.94
CA ILE A 118 -2.58 5.57 -9.85
C ILE A 118 -2.45 4.44 -10.87
N SER A 119 -2.56 3.18 -10.43
CA SER A 119 -2.41 2.01 -11.31
C SER A 119 -3.68 1.65 -12.08
N SER A 120 -4.86 1.98 -11.56
CA SER A 120 -6.17 1.62 -12.08
C SER A 120 -7.19 2.69 -11.71
N SER A 121 -7.12 3.84 -12.38
CA SER A 121 -7.98 4.97 -12.04
C SER A 121 -9.47 4.65 -12.19
N LEU A 122 -10.25 4.92 -11.15
CA LEU A 122 -11.71 4.93 -11.21
C LEU A 122 -12.24 6.34 -10.97
N THR A 123 -13.42 6.62 -11.54
CA THR A 123 -14.25 7.75 -11.14
C THR A 123 -14.87 7.49 -9.77
N LYS A 124 -15.38 8.56 -9.13
CA LYS A 124 -16.06 8.44 -7.84
C LYS A 124 -17.27 7.51 -7.95
N GLU A 125 -18.03 7.65 -9.02
CA GLU A 125 -19.25 6.89 -9.28
C GLU A 125 -18.94 5.40 -9.46
N GLU A 126 -17.91 5.06 -10.23
CA GLU A 126 -17.47 3.67 -10.43
C GLU A 126 -16.94 3.04 -9.14
N ALA A 127 -16.17 3.78 -8.34
CA ALA A 127 -15.65 3.29 -7.06
C ALA A 127 -16.80 2.97 -6.09
N LEU A 128 -17.76 3.89 -5.95
CA LEU A 128 -18.92 3.70 -5.08
C LEU A 128 -19.83 2.57 -5.58
N ALA A 129 -20.01 2.41 -6.89
CA ALA A 129 -20.76 1.30 -7.47
C ALA A 129 -20.13 -0.07 -7.17
N LYS A 130 -18.82 -0.12 -6.96
CA LYS A 130 -18.06 -1.30 -6.53
C LYS A 130 -18.00 -1.48 -5.00
N GLY A 131 -18.72 -0.67 -4.22
CA GLY A 131 -18.70 -0.72 -2.76
C GLY A 131 -17.42 -0.17 -2.13
N LEU A 132 -16.60 0.57 -2.88
CA LEU A 132 -15.33 1.11 -2.42
C LEU A 132 -15.51 2.49 -1.80
N ARG A 133 -14.68 2.81 -0.81
CA ARG A 133 -14.70 4.12 -0.14
C ARG A 133 -14.04 5.18 -1.04
N TRP A 134 -14.56 6.40 -0.99
CA TRP A 134 -14.03 7.56 -1.69
C TRP A 134 -13.79 8.73 -0.72
N GLN A 135 -12.61 9.36 -0.79
CA GLN A 135 -12.26 10.51 0.02
C GLN A 135 -12.46 11.82 -0.74
N ASP A 136 -13.41 12.63 -0.32
CA ASP A 136 -13.63 13.96 -0.92
C ASP A 136 -12.63 15.00 -0.41
N ASN A 137 -12.18 14.88 0.85
CA ASN A 137 -11.32 15.87 1.49
C ASN A 137 -9.84 15.45 1.50
N ILE A 138 -9.29 15.19 0.32
CA ILE A 138 -7.85 14.89 0.18
C ILE A 138 -7.05 16.11 0.65
N GLN A 139 -6.09 15.90 1.54
CA GLN A 139 -5.20 16.94 2.05
C GLN A 139 -4.50 17.70 0.91
N LYS A 140 -4.90 18.94 0.64
CA LYS A 140 -4.33 19.80 -0.40
C LYS A 140 -4.04 21.19 0.16
N THR A 141 -2.80 21.65 0.04
CA THR A 141 -2.46 23.06 0.30
C THR A 141 -2.95 23.91 -0.87
N ARG A 142 -3.65 25.00 -0.56
CA ARG A 142 -4.20 25.97 -1.53
C ARG A 142 -4.02 27.39 -1.01
N GLY A 143 -4.05 28.38 -1.90
CA GLY A 143 -4.03 29.81 -1.54
C GLY A 143 -2.70 30.31 -0.98
N LYS A 144 -1.60 29.58 -1.20
CA LYS A 144 -0.24 29.96 -0.78
C LYS A 144 0.68 30.27 -1.96
N THR A 145 0.11 30.48 -3.15
CA THR A 145 0.85 30.72 -4.39
C THR A 145 1.65 32.02 -4.30
N THR A 146 2.94 31.96 -4.58
CA THR A 146 3.82 33.14 -4.63
C THR A 146 4.34 33.42 -6.05
N PHE A 147 4.24 32.43 -6.93
CA PHE A 147 4.71 32.54 -8.32
C PHE A 147 3.69 31.93 -9.28
N LEU A 148 3.16 32.77 -10.18
CA LEU A 148 2.06 32.43 -11.08
C LEU A 148 2.53 32.16 -12.52
N GLU A 149 3.61 32.81 -12.95
CA GLU A 149 4.05 32.78 -14.34
C GLU A 149 5.30 31.93 -14.50
N ILE A 150 5.09 30.63 -14.74
CA ILE A 150 6.16 29.71 -15.09
C ILE A 150 6.60 30.00 -16.54
N PRO A 151 7.88 30.36 -16.77
CA PRO A 151 8.42 30.52 -18.13
C PRO A 151 8.25 29.26 -18.97
N GLU A 152 8.08 29.41 -20.28
CA GLU A 152 7.93 28.26 -21.18
C GLU A 152 9.23 27.48 -21.36
N SER A 153 10.36 28.19 -21.37
CA SER A 153 11.68 27.61 -21.55
C SER A 153 12.39 27.48 -20.21
N ILE A 154 12.99 26.30 -19.98
CA ILE A 154 13.80 26.01 -18.79
C ILE A 154 15.06 26.89 -18.70
N PHE A 155 15.51 27.47 -19.83
CA PHE A 155 16.66 28.38 -19.87
C PHE A 155 16.34 29.75 -19.25
N ASP A 156 15.06 30.11 -19.16
CA ASP A 156 14.60 31.38 -18.57
C ASP A 156 14.25 31.25 -17.09
N VAL A 157 14.40 30.04 -16.52
CA VAL A 157 14.06 29.74 -15.13
C VAL A 157 15.28 29.97 -14.23
N GLN A 158 15.17 30.93 -13.32
CA GLN A 158 16.17 31.23 -12.30
C GLN A 158 16.05 30.31 -11.07
N ASP A 159 17.14 30.19 -10.31
CA ASP A 159 17.21 29.38 -9.07
C ASP A 159 16.25 29.87 -7.98
N SER A 160 15.80 31.13 -8.07
CA SER A 160 14.80 31.71 -7.15
C SER A 160 13.50 30.91 -7.10
N ILE A 161 13.15 30.15 -8.16
CA ILE A 161 11.97 29.28 -8.20
C ILE A 161 11.94 28.24 -7.07
N LEU A 162 13.08 27.87 -6.50
CA LEU A 162 13.17 26.93 -5.37
C LEU A 162 12.55 27.50 -4.08
N ASN A 163 12.46 28.83 -3.98
CA ASN A 163 11.83 29.52 -2.86
C ASN A 163 10.34 29.77 -3.09
N GLU A 164 9.88 29.61 -4.33
CA GLU A 164 8.52 29.91 -4.73
C GLU A 164 7.54 28.76 -4.50
N ILE A 165 6.27 29.11 -4.38
CA ILE A 165 5.14 28.20 -4.28
C ILE A 165 4.32 28.34 -5.57
N LEU A 166 4.32 27.27 -6.36
CA LEU A 166 3.58 27.15 -7.62
C LEU A 166 2.15 26.66 -7.37
N GLU A 167 1.28 26.81 -8.36
CA GLU A 167 -0.11 26.32 -8.32
C GLU A 167 -0.41 25.40 -9.51
N CYS A 168 -0.96 24.23 -9.23
CA CYS A 168 -1.35 23.27 -10.28
C CYS A 168 -2.53 23.80 -11.09
N ILE A 169 -2.37 23.86 -12.42
CA ILE A 169 -3.41 24.36 -13.33
C ILE A 169 -4.70 23.52 -13.32
N LEU A 170 -4.63 22.24 -12.91
CA LEU A 170 -5.79 21.33 -12.88
C LEU A 170 -6.49 21.33 -11.53
N CYS A 171 -5.78 20.98 -10.46
CA CYS A 171 -6.40 20.74 -9.15
C CYS A 171 -6.22 21.90 -8.15
N ARG A 172 -5.56 22.99 -8.57
CA ARG A 172 -5.24 24.18 -7.77
C ARG A 172 -4.41 23.89 -6.52
N ARG A 173 -3.78 22.71 -6.44
CA ARG A 173 -2.88 22.33 -5.35
C ARG A 173 -1.58 23.10 -5.47
N ASN A 174 -1.12 23.67 -4.36
CA ASN A 174 0.20 24.28 -4.29
C ASN A 174 1.30 23.21 -4.27
N TYR A 175 2.40 23.44 -4.99
CA TYR A 175 3.58 22.57 -5.02
C TYR A 175 4.85 23.41 -5.14
N LYS A 176 5.99 22.80 -4.81
CA LYS A 176 7.32 23.40 -4.95
C LYS A 176 8.17 22.53 -5.87
N ILE A 177 9.15 23.15 -6.50
CA ILE A 177 10.23 22.45 -7.20
C ILE A 177 11.39 22.27 -6.21
N VAL A 178 11.92 21.06 -6.13
CA VAL A 178 13.11 20.77 -5.31
C VAL A 178 14.41 20.89 -6.13
N PRO A 179 15.59 21.07 -5.50
CA PRO A 179 16.85 21.24 -6.23
C PRO A 179 17.17 20.12 -7.23
N ASP A 180 16.87 18.87 -6.87
CA ASP A 180 17.09 17.71 -7.73
C ASP A 180 16.16 17.72 -8.95
N GLU A 181 14.89 18.11 -8.77
CA GLU A 181 13.93 18.30 -9.88
C GLU A 181 14.42 19.41 -10.82
N LEU A 182 14.85 20.56 -10.30
CA LEU A 182 15.35 21.67 -11.12
C LEU A 182 16.60 21.25 -11.92
N THR A 183 17.51 20.52 -11.29
CA THR A 183 18.71 19.98 -11.93
C THR A 183 18.34 19.01 -13.04
N PHE A 184 17.39 18.11 -12.79
CA PHE A 184 16.85 17.18 -13.78
C PHE A 184 16.25 17.93 -14.97
N TYR A 185 15.36 18.89 -14.74
CA TYR A 185 14.70 19.66 -15.80
C TYR A 185 15.71 20.42 -16.67
N ARG A 186 16.72 21.05 -16.06
CA ARG A 186 17.79 21.73 -16.80
C ARG A 186 18.64 20.77 -17.62
N LYS A 187 19.08 19.66 -17.02
CA LYS A 187 19.92 18.66 -17.69
C LYS A 187 19.25 18.10 -18.94
N TRP A 188 17.95 17.83 -18.85
CA TRP A 188 17.17 17.24 -19.93
C TRP A 188 16.45 18.26 -20.82
N LYS A 189 16.64 19.56 -20.55
CA LYS A 189 16.02 20.67 -21.29
C LYS A 189 14.48 20.60 -21.30
N ILE A 190 13.88 20.16 -20.18
CA ILE A 190 12.44 19.99 -20.01
C ILE A 190 11.88 21.22 -19.29
N PRO A 191 10.76 21.82 -19.74
CA PRO A 191 10.10 22.92 -19.04
C PRO A 191 9.67 22.55 -17.62
N ILE A 192 9.59 23.56 -16.75
CA ILE A 192 9.03 23.37 -15.41
C ILE A 192 7.56 22.94 -15.55
N PRO A 193 7.15 21.83 -14.90
CA PRO A 193 5.79 21.32 -14.99
C PRO A 193 4.78 22.31 -14.42
N ARG A 194 3.67 22.51 -15.13
CA ARG A 194 2.50 23.32 -14.69
C ARG A 194 1.48 22.52 -13.87
N LYS A 195 1.65 21.20 -13.81
CA LYS A 195 0.83 20.27 -13.03
C LYS A 195 1.63 19.79 -11.81
N CYS A 196 0.96 19.64 -10.66
CA CYS A 196 1.57 19.02 -9.47
C CYS A 196 1.82 17.52 -9.72
N PHE A 197 2.70 16.92 -8.92
CA PHE A 197 3.03 15.48 -8.96
C PHE A 197 1.81 14.56 -9.15
N PHE A 198 0.73 14.77 -8.40
CA PHE A 198 -0.49 13.95 -8.44
C PHE A 198 -1.36 14.09 -9.70
N CYS A 199 -1.05 15.03 -10.58
CA CYS A 199 -1.80 15.27 -11.81
C CYS A 199 -0.91 15.16 -13.06
N ARG A 200 0.35 14.76 -12.89
CA ARG A 200 1.27 14.50 -13.99
C ARG A 200 1.03 13.11 -14.55
#